data_AF-A0A8T5IAH0-F1
#
_entry.id   AF-A0A8T5IAH0-F1
#
_cell.length_a   1.000
_cell.length_b   1.000
_cell.length_c   1.000
_cell.angle_alpha   90.00
_cell.angle_beta   90.00
_cell.angle_gamma   90.00
#
_symmetry.space_group_name_H-M   'P 1'
#
loop_
_entity.id
_entity.type
_entity.pdbx_description
1 polymer ?
#
loop_
_entity_poly.entity_id
_entity_poly.type
_entity_poly.pdbx_seq_one_letter_code
_entity_poly.pdbx_strand_id
1 'polypeptide(L)' 'MDRKELIKKYIEFFKSKNHKEIQNASLIPENDPTTLFIGSGMETIIPFLLGQKHPQGKRIVN' A
#
# COMPACT_ATOMS: atom_id res chain seq x y z
N MET A 1 -2.15 -2.39 24.66
CA MET A 1 -1.85 -1.76 23.36
C MET A 1 -2.86 -2.29 22.38
N ASP A 2 -3.72 -1.40 21.86
CA ASP A 2 -4.84 -1.78 20.99
C ASP A 2 -4.37 -1.98 19.53
N ARG A 3 -5.11 -2.76 18.73
CA ARG A 3 -4.82 -3.00 17.30
C ARG A 3 -4.63 -1.68 16.55
N LYS A 4 -5.51 -0.70 16.81
CA LYS A 4 -5.46 0.62 16.15
C LYS A 4 -4.18 1.38 16.49
N GLU A 5 -3.70 1.27 17.72
CA GLU A 5 -2.45 1.91 18.14
C GLU A 5 -1.23 1.27 17.48
N LEU A 6 -1.21 -0.06 17.33
CA LEU A 6 -0.14 -0.77 16.61
C LEU A 6 -0.05 -0.33 15.16
N ILE A 7 -1.18 -0.28 14.45
CA ILE A 7 -1.24 0.18 13.05
C ILE A 7 -0.74 1.62 12.95
N LYS A 8 -1.21 2.51 13.85
CA LYS A 8 -0.77 3.90 13.87
C LYS A 8 0.73 4.03 14.05
N LYS A 9 1.34 3.31 15.01
CA LYS A 9 2.80 3.35 15.23
C LYS A 9 3.59 2.83 14.04
N TYR A 10 3.11 1.78 13.38
CA TYR A 10 3.72 1.26 12.14
C TYR A 10 3.75 2.34 11.05
N ILE A 11 2.60 2.97 10.78
CA ILE A 11 2.49 4.03 9.76
C ILE A 11 3.38 5.22 10.12
N GLU A 12 3.34 5.69 11.37
CA GLU A 12 4.16 6.81 11.85
C GLU A 12 5.66 6.53 11.72
N PHE A 13 6.10 5.31 12.02
CA PHE A 13 7.49 4.90 11.84
C PHE A 13 7.94 5.04 10.38
N PHE A 14 7.15 4.53 9.43
CA PHE A 14 7.50 4.61 8.01
C PHE A 14 7.41 6.04 7.46
N LYS A 15 6.44 6.85 7.92
CA LYS A 15 6.35 8.28 7.60
C LYS A 15 7.60 9.04 8.06
N SER A 16 8.13 8.72 9.25
CA SER A 16 9.40 9.30 9.74
C SER A 16 10.62 8.97 8.85
N LYS A 17 10.51 7.91 8.03
CA LYS A 17 11.53 7.46 7.07
C LYS A 17 11.26 7.93 5.63
N ASN A 18 10.42 8.95 5.46
CA ASN A 18 9.99 9.52 4.18
C ASN A 18 9.15 8.57 3.31
N HIS A 19 8.38 7.66 3.91
CA HIS A 19 7.33 6.93 3.17
C HIS A 19 6.05 7.76 3.13
N LYS A 20 5.32 7.69 2.01
CA LYS A 20 4.00 8.30 1.87
C LYS A 20 2.91 7.32 2.25
N GLU A 21 2.01 7.76 3.10
CA GLU A 21 0.81 7.00 3.47
C GLU A 21 -0.17 7.01 2.30
N ILE A 22 -0.50 5.82 1.78
CA ILE A 22 -1.47 5.63 0.71
C ILE A 22 -2.78 5.09 1.30
N GLN A 23 -3.88 5.26 0.56
CA GLN A 23 -5.16 4.68 0.97
C GLN A 23 -5.16 3.16 0.79
N ASN A 24 -5.95 2.46 1.61
CA ASN A 24 -6.24 1.05 1.40
C ASN A 24 -6.91 0.86 0.04
N ALA A 25 -6.45 -0.11 -0.72
CA ALA A 25 -7.06 -0.46 -1.98
C ALA A 25 -8.42 -1.15 -1.78
N SER A 26 -9.24 -1.12 -2.82
CA SER A 26 -10.47 -1.91 -2.90
C SER A 26 -10.16 -3.40 -2.70
N LEU A 27 -11.08 -4.14 -2.08
CA LEU A 27 -10.95 -5.61 -2.00
C LEU A 27 -11.10 -6.26 -3.38
N ILE A 28 -11.81 -5.59 -4.29
CA ILE A 28 -12.09 -6.06 -5.64
C ILE A 28 -11.06 -5.40 -6.58
N PRO A 29 -10.28 -6.20 -7.33
CA PRO A 29 -9.34 -5.65 -8.31
C PRO A 29 -10.08 -4.99 -9.47
N GLU A 30 -9.67 -3.78 -9.85
CA GLU A 30 -10.30 -3.04 -10.96
C GLU A 30 -9.75 -3.44 -12.34
N ASN A 31 -8.48 -3.83 -12.42
CA ASN A 31 -7.76 -4.01 -13.68
C ASN A 31 -6.94 -5.31 -13.75
N ASP A 32 -7.24 -6.29 -12.89
CA ASP A 32 -6.57 -7.59 -12.88
C ASP A 32 -7.59 -8.73 -13.02
N PRO A 33 -7.68 -9.42 -14.17
CA PRO A 33 -8.59 -10.54 -14.36
C PRO A 33 -8.05 -11.86 -13.79
N THR A 34 -6.83 -11.88 -13.26
CA THR A 34 -6.17 -13.10 -12.78
C THR A 34 -6.48 -13.40 -11.31
N THR A 35 -6.86 -12.40 -10.53
CA THR A 35 -7.21 -12.53 -9.11
C THR A 35 -8.67 -12.16 -8.87
N LEU A 36 -9.33 -12.87 -7.95
CA LEU A 36 -10.72 -12.60 -7.58
C LEU A 36 -10.82 -11.49 -6.52
N PHE A 37 -9.87 -11.46 -5.59
CA PHE A 37 -9.75 -10.46 -4.52
C PHE A 37 -8.29 -10.07 -4.33
N ILE A 38 -8.06 -8.84 -3.87
CA ILE A 38 -6.73 -8.38 -3.50
C ILE A 38 -6.25 -9.15 -2.27
N GLY A 39 -5.29 -10.05 -2.47
CA GLY A 39 -4.78 -10.94 -1.43
C GLY A 39 -3.64 -10.31 -0.62
N SER A 40 -3.05 -9.23 -1.13
CA SER A 40 -1.88 -8.60 -0.51
C SER A 40 -1.78 -7.11 -0.84
N GLY A 41 -1.19 -6.34 0.08
CA GLY A 41 -0.96 -4.90 -0.14
C GLY A 41 0.04 -4.60 -1.26
N MET A 42 0.86 -5.59 -1.68
CA MET A 42 1.82 -5.43 -2.78
C MET A 42 1.18 -5.55 -4.16
N GLU A 43 0.06 -6.25 -4.29
CA GLU A 43 -0.63 -6.51 -5.56
C GLU A 43 -1.02 -5.20 -6.26
N THR A 44 -1.45 -4.22 -5.47
CA THR A 44 -1.82 -2.87 -5.94
C THR A 44 -0.60 -2.04 -6.36
N ILE A 45 0.60 -2.48 -5.99
CA ILE A 45 1.87 -1.78 -6.21
C ILE A 45 2.65 -2.41 -7.39
N ILE A 46 2.26 -3.61 -7.86
CA ILE A 46 2.95 -4.36 -8.92
C ILE A 46 3.30 -3.49 -10.15
N PRO A 47 2.39 -2.68 -10.73
CA PRO A 47 2.70 -1.87 -11.91
C PRO A 47 3.88 -0.92 -11.69
N PHE A 48 4.03 -0.41 -10.46
CA PHE A 48 5.10 0.52 -10.11
C PHE A 48 6.43 -0.18 -9.85
N LEU A 49 6.39 -1.41 -9.34
CA LEU A 49 7.59 -2.26 -9.24
C LEU A 49 8.11 -2.66 -10.63
N LEU A 50 7.21 -2.80 -11.60
CA LEU A 50 7.53 -3.07 -13.01
C LEU A 50 8.05 -1.84 -13.79
N GLY A 51 8.18 -0.68 -13.13
CA GLY A 51 8.83 0.51 -13.69
C GLY A 51 7.91 1.70 -13.94
N GLN A 52 6.59 1.57 -13.71
CA GLN A 52 5.72 2.74 -13.72
C GLN A 52 6.01 3.64 -12.50
N LYS A 53 5.84 4.95 -12.65
CA LYS A 53 6.02 5.88 -11.52
C LYS A 53 4.76 5.94 -10.69
N HIS A 54 4.87 5.65 -9.40
CA HIS A 54 3.77 5.86 -8.47
C HIS A 54 3.57 7.36 -8.21
N PRO A 55 2.34 7.90 -8.26
CA PRO A 55 2.07 9.35 -8.14
C PRO A 55 2.55 9.93 -6.80
N GLN A 56 2.56 9.11 -5.75
CA GLN A 56 3.05 9.52 -4.42
C GLN A 56 4.56 9.27 -4.19
N GLY A 57 5.31 8.87 -5.22
CA GLY A 57 6.76 8.69 -5.14
C GLY A 57 7.22 7.25 -4.87
N LYS A 58 8.49 7.08 -4.50
CA LYS A 58 9.18 5.76 -4.50
C LYS A 58 8.99 4.93 -3.22
N ARG A 59 8.51 5.53 -2.14
CA ARG A 59 8.41 4.90 -0.82
C ARG A 59 7.02 5.13 -0.28
N ILE A 60 6.28 4.05 -0.03
CA ILE A 60 4.87 4.08 0.35
C ILE A 60 4.60 3.13 1.51
N VAL A 61 3.54 3.41 2.28
CA VAL A 61 3.04 2.61 3.41
C VAL A 61 1.52 2.72 3.45
N ASN A 62 0.81 1.66 3.84
CA ASN A 62 -0.63 1.69 4.09
C ASN A 62 -0.99 1.02 5.43
#